data_AF-A0A419YC42-F1
#
_entry.id   AF-A0A419YC42-F1
#
_cell.length_a   1.000
_cell.length_b   1.000
_cell.length_c   1.000
_cell.angle_alpha   90.00
_cell.angle_beta   90.00
_cell.angle_gamma   90.00
#
_symmetry.space_group_name_H-M   'P 1'
#
loop_
_entity.id
_entity.type
_entity.pdbx_description
1 polymer ?
#
loop_
_entity_poly.entity_id
_entity_poly.type
_entity_poly.pdbx_seq_one_letter_code
_entity_poly.pdbx_strand_id
1 'polypeptide(L)'
;MDELRILTGLLTADSAADRAAACARLGMLAQTSEDEVRALIAPPLLERAEVEDDDEVTAELAWALSCTRDPRGLPVLLGLVGHPDADVRQAVTESFAQSDTETADAPEVRALLTLARDAEPRVRRWAVFALGSQLPAYSPEIRAVLHECLGDEDPEVAEEAVLGLAHRHDSAVLPQLNDLLIEAAEAAAHGRTRPDSLTLEAAAVLGHPELLPALAEFDPADPGVAEAVAACDPARREQLAADAWQLVEALHQRRPDLDATLCSERFTPDVHLRLPGAPDQPVYSVVHLMRRAAADPAAAVDLVDADLPAARS
;
A
#
# COMPACT_ATOMS: atom_id res chain seq x y z
N MET A 1 -22.80 11.09 19.89
CA MET A 1 -24.26 10.94 19.61
C MET A 1 -24.89 12.20 19.05
N ASP A 2 -24.72 13.37 19.66
CA ASP A 2 -25.31 14.62 19.12
C ASP A 2 -24.74 15.01 17.74
N GLU A 3 -23.43 14.87 17.55
CA GLU A 3 -22.78 15.10 16.26
C GLU A 3 -23.33 14.18 15.17
N LEU A 4 -23.37 12.87 15.43
CA LEU A 4 -23.92 11.87 14.50
C LEU A 4 -25.35 12.22 14.07
N ARG A 5 -26.20 12.65 15.02
CA ARG A 5 -27.58 13.05 14.74
C ARG A 5 -27.66 14.31 13.86
N ILE A 6 -26.79 15.29 14.11
CA ILE A 6 -26.72 16.51 13.29
C ILE A 6 -26.28 16.16 11.86
N LEU A 7 -25.19 15.41 11.71
CA LEU A 7 -24.66 15.02 10.41
C LEU A 7 -25.67 14.18 9.62
N THR A 8 -26.34 13.23 10.28
CA THR A 8 -27.41 12.43 9.66
C THR A 8 -28.56 13.31 9.15
N GLY A 9 -28.93 14.35 9.90
CA GLY A 9 -29.96 15.29 9.46
C GLY A 9 -29.54 16.15 8.26
N LEU A 10 -28.24 16.41 8.10
CA LEU A 10 -27.70 17.18 6.97
C LEU A 10 -27.68 16.38 5.66
N LEU A 11 -27.72 15.05 5.71
CA LEU A 11 -27.85 14.20 4.51
C LEU A 11 -29.15 14.45 3.72
N THR A 12 -30.16 15.06 4.35
CA THR A 12 -31.43 15.42 3.70
C THR A 12 -31.57 16.92 3.48
N ALA A 13 -30.48 17.69 3.60
CA ALA A 13 -30.50 19.12 3.32
C ALA A 13 -30.73 19.40 1.83
N ASP A 14 -31.43 20.49 1.52
CA ASP A 14 -31.64 20.95 0.14
C ASP A 14 -30.30 21.31 -0.55
N SER A 15 -29.33 21.80 0.23
CA SER A 15 -28.00 22.18 -0.24
C SER A 15 -27.12 20.95 -0.48
N ALA A 16 -26.66 20.76 -1.72
CA ALA A 16 -25.69 19.70 -2.06
C ALA A 16 -24.40 19.83 -1.23
N ALA A 17 -23.90 21.05 -1.03
CA ALA A 17 -22.71 21.30 -0.21
C ALA A 17 -22.88 20.83 1.25
N ASP A 18 -24.08 20.99 1.82
CA ASP A 18 -24.35 20.50 3.18
C ASP A 18 -24.39 18.96 3.24
N ARG A 19 -24.95 18.32 2.19
CA ARG A 19 -24.96 16.85 2.06
C ARG A 19 -23.55 16.29 1.87
N ALA A 20 -22.75 16.88 0.98
CA ALA A 20 -21.36 16.49 0.74
C ALA A 20 -20.53 16.63 2.02
N ALA A 21 -20.63 17.78 2.72
CA ALA A 21 -19.96 17.97 4.00
C ALA A 21 -20.42 16.95 5.06
N ALA A 22 -21.69 16.57 5.08
CA ALA A 22 -22.20 15.53 5.96
C ALA A 22 -21.59 14.15 5.65
N CYS A 23 -21.55 13.75 4.38
CA CYS A 23 -20.91 12.51 3.93
C CYS A 23 -19.43 12.48 4.33
N ALA A 24 -18.66 13.52 4.00
CA ALA A 24 -17.25 13.63 4.35
C ALA A 24 -17.01 13.51 5.87
N ARG A 25 -17.82 14.20 6.68
CA ARG A 25 -17.71 14.13 8.15
C ARG A 25 -18.07 12.75 8.70
N LEU A 26 -19.11 12.12 8.16
CA LEU A 26 -19.53 10.78 8.55
C LEU A 26 -18.48 9.73 8.17
N GLY A 27 -17.86 9.84 6.99
CA GLY A 27 -16.79 8.96 6.57
C GLY A 27 -15.54 9.07 7.46
N MET A 28 -15.12 10.29 7.82
CA MET A 28 -14.01 10.47 8.77
C MET A 28 -14.31 9.87 10.15
N LEU A 29 -15.55 10.04 10.62
CA LEU A 29 -15.99 9.43 11.88
C LEU A 29 -15.96 7.90 11.77
N ALA A 30 -16.50 7.34 10.69
CA ALA A 30 -16.51 5.90 10.46
C ALA A 30 -15.09 5.29 10.39
N GLN A 31 -14.15 5.98 9.74
CA GLN A 31 -12.78 5.51 9.58
C GLN A 31 -12.07 5.28 10.93
N THR A 32 -12.30 6.17 11.89
CA THR A 32 -11.63 6.18 13.20
C THR A 32 -12.43 5.54 14.34
N SER A 33 -13.68 5.14 14.08
CA SER A 33 -14.56 4.60 15.11
C SER A 33 -14.59 3.06 15.14
N GLU A 34 -15.05 2.54 16.28
CA GLU A 34 -15.37 1.12 16.46
C GLU A 34 -16.59 0.69 15.63
N ASP A 35 -16.75 -0.62 15.44
CA ASP A 35 -17.74 -1.21 14.54
C ASP A 35 -19.19 -0.84 14.91
N GLU A 36 -19.51 -0.65 16.18
CA GLU A 36 -20.83 -0.21 16.62
C GLU A 36 -21.19 1.17 16.08
N VAL A 37 -20.23 2.09 16.01
CA VAL A 37 -20.46 3.44 15.48
C VAL A 37 -20.56 3.39 13.96
N ARG A 38 -19.72 2.60 13.30
CA ARG A 38 -19.80 2.37 11.84
C ARG A 38 -21.17 1.82 11.44
N ALA A 39 -21.69 0.86 12.20
CA ALA A 39 -23.00 0.27 11.99
C ALA A 39 -24.18 1.26 12.14
N LEU A 40 -24.00 2.34 12.92
CA LEU A 40 -24.97 3.42 13.04
C LEU A 40 -24.88 4.44 11.88
N ILE A 41 -23.71 4.59 11.27
CA ILE A 41 -23.46 5.52 10.16
C ILE A 41 -23.93 4.93 8.82
N ALA A 42 -23.79 3.62 8.61
CA ALA A 42 -24.09 3.00 7.32
C ALA A 42 -25.54 3.17 6.84
N PRO A 43 -26.59 2.91 7.64
CA PRO A 43 -27.98 3.01 7.17
C PRO A 43 -28.35 4.37 6.55
N PRO A 44 -28.10 5.54 7.20
CA PRO A 44 -28.48 6.82 6.60
C PRO A 44 -27.68 7.16 5.32
N LEU A 45 -26.43 6.72 5.20
CA LEU A 45 -25.67 6.85 3.95
C LEU A 45 -26.28 5.99 2.83
N LEU A 46 -26.69 4.77 3.14
CA LEU A 46 -27.36 3.89 2.17
C LEU A 46 -28.70 4.46 1.70
N GLU A 47 -29.50 4.98 2.63
CA GLU A 47 -30.76 5.67 2.29
C GLU A 47 -30.52 6.89 1.39
N ARG A 48 -29.46 7.66 1.65
CA ARG A 48 -29.08 8.79 0.81
C ARG A 48 -28.66 8.34 -0.59
N ALA A 49 -27.95 7.22 -0.71
CA ALA A 49 -27.45 6.68 -1.97
C ALA A 49 -28.58 6.34 -2.96
N GLU A 50 -29.76 5.98 -2.47
CA GLU A 50 -30.91 5.58 -3.32
C GLU A 50 -31.48 6.74 -4.15
N VAL A 51 -31.22 7.97 -3.72
CA VAL A 51 -31.92 9.16 -4.20
C VAL A 51 -30.98 10.34 -4.48
N GLU A 52 -29.66 10.18 -4.30
CA GLU A 52 -28.68 11.21 -4.61
C GLU A 52 -28.43 11.31 -6.12
N ASP A 53 -28.35 12.53 -6.62
CA ASP A 53 -28.14 12.85 -8.05
C ASP A 53 -27.03 13.88 -8.28
N ASP A 54 -26.44 14.44 -7.22
CA ASP A 54 -25.31 15.34 -7.29
C ASP A 54 -23.99 14.57 -7.28
N ASP A 55 -23.12 14.85 -8.26
CA ASP A 55 -21.87 14.13 -8.48
C ASP A 55 -20.87 14.32 -7.32
N GLU A 56 -20.78 15.54 -6.76
CA GLU A 56 -19.89 15.86 -5.64
C GLU A 56 -20.36 15.12 -4.38
N VAL A 57 -21.67 15.12 -4.11
CA VAL A 57 -22.23 14.37 -2.98
C VAL A 57 -22.05 12.86 -3.18
N THR A 58 -22.20 12.36 -4.41
CA THR A 58 -22.05 10.95 -4.75
C THR A 58 -20.62 10.46 -4.52
N ALA A 59 -19.61 11.25 -4.89
CA ALA A 59 -18.21 10.93 -4.62
C ALA A 59 -17.94 10.83 -3.11
N GLU A 60 -18.37 11.82 -2.33
CA GLU A 60 -18.22 11.80 -0.86
C GLU A 60 -19.00 10.66 -0.20
N LEU A 61 -20.18 10.34 -0.72
CA LEU A 61 -21.01 9.23 -0.25
C LEU A 61 -20.35 7.88 -0.52
N ALA A 62 -19.73 7.69 -1.69
CA ALA A 62 -19.00 6.47 -2.03
C ALA A 62 -17.83 6.26 -1.05
N TRP A 63 -17.02 7.30 -0.83
CA TRP A 63 -15.94 7.25 0.14
C TRP A 63 -16.46 6.95 1.56
N ALA A 64 -17.48 7.67 2.02
CA ALA A 64 -18.05 7.48 3.36
C ALA A 64 -18.61 6.07 3.57
N LEU A 65 -19.29 5.49 2.58
CA LEU A 65 -19.77 4.11 2.62
C LEU A 65 -18.61 3.12 2.80
N SER A 66 -17.50 3.30 2.10
CA SER A 66 -16.32 2.43 2.25
C SER A 66 -15.74 2.47 3.67
N CYS A 67 -15.67 3.65 4.28
CA CYS A 67 -15.21 3.83 5.65
C CYS A 67 -16.10 3.13 6.69
N THR A 68 -17.38 2.89 6.38
CA THR A 68 -18.27 2.13 7.28
C THR A 68 -17.97 0.65 7.33
N ARG A 69 -17.31 0.09 6.30
CA ARG A 69 -17.09 -1.35 6.13
C ARG A 69 -18.36 -2.19 6.16
N ASP A 70 -19.53 -1.58 5.96
CA ASP A 70 -20.79 -2.30 5.88
C ASP A 70 -20.92 -2.98 4.50
N PRO A 71 -21.13 -4.30 4.45
CA PRO A 71 -21.16 -5.05 3.19
C PRO A 71 -22.29 -4.60 2.25
N ARG A 72 -23.32 -3.90 2.75
CA ARG A 72 -24.39 -3.34 1.93
C ARG A 72 -23.93 -2.15 1.07
N GLY A 73 -22.78 -1.54 1.39
CA GLY A 73 -22.19 -0.48 0.57
C GLY A 73 -21.60 -0.99 -0.74
N LEU A 74 -21.13 -2.25 -0.79
CA LEU A 74 -20.46 -2.80 -1.97
C LEU A 74 -21.35 -2.75 -3.25
N PRO A 75 -22.61 -3.20 -3.23
CA PRO A 75 -23.50 -3.05 -4.40
C PRO A 75 -23.66 -1.61 -4.89
N VAL A 76 -23.66 -0.63 -3.98
CA VAL A 76 -23.75 0.81 -4.33
C VAL A 76 -22.48 1.23 -5.08
N LEU A 77 -21.31 0.94 -4.50
CA LEU A 77 -20.01 1.26 -5.11
C LEU A 77 -19.83 0.61 -6.49
N LEU A 78 -20.23 -0.65 -6.65
CA LEU A 78 -20.19 -1.36 -7.93
C LEU A 78 -21.09 -0.70 -8.98
N GLY A 79 -22.23 -0.13 -8.57
CA GLY A 79 -23.11 0.63 -9.46
C GLY A 79 -22.50 1.93 -9.99
N LEU A 80 -21.50 2.47 -9.28
CA LEU A 80 -20.83 3.74 -9.61
C LEU A 80 -19.55 3.57 -10.47
N VAL A 81 -19.11 2.33 -10.74
CA VAL A 81 -17.89 2.06 -11.54
C VAL A 81 -17.95 2.69 -12.94
N GLY A 82 -19.14 2.78 -13.53
CA GLY A 82 -19.37 3.37 -14.86
C GLY A 82 -19.97 4.78 -14.81
N HIS A 83 -19.88 5.47 -13.67
CA HIS A 83 -20.48 6.79 -13.49
C HIS A 83 -19.92 7.80 -14.51
N PRO A 84 -20.73 8.71 -15.10
CA PRO A 84 -20.24 9.67 -16.11
C PRO A 84 -19.17 10.62 -15.56
N ASP A 85 -19.31 11.04 -14.31
CA ASP A 85 -18.34 11.90 -13.64
C ASP A 85 -17.10 11.11 -13.17
N ALA A 86 -15.91 11.65 -13.43
CA ALA A 86 -14.64 10.99 -13.14
C ALA A 86 -14.24 11.08 -11.66
N ASP A 87 -14.66 12.11 -10.93
CA ASP A 87 -14.39 12.23 -9.50
C ASP A 87 -15.17 11.15 -8.74
N VAL A 88 -16.40 10.83 -9.17
CA VAL A 88 -17.16 9.69 -8.63
C VAL A 88 -16.46 8.35 -8.92
N ARG A 89 -15.99 8.11 -10.15
CA ARG A 89 -15.26 6.87 -10.49
C ARG A 89 -13.94 6.74 -9.71
N GLN A 90 -13.25 7.85 -9.48
CA GLN A 90 -12.07 7.85 -8.63
C GLN A 90 -12.42 7.50 -7.18
N ALA A 91 -13.47 8.10 -6.60
CA ALA A 91 -13.89 7.78 -5.23
C ALA A 91 -14.18 6.27 -5.07
N VAL A 92 -14.81 5.65 -6.07
CA VAL A 92 -15.02 4.18 -6.11
C VAL A 92 -13.69 3.42 -6.12
N THR A 93 -12.71 3.89 -6.88
CA THR A 93 -11.37 3.29 -6.96
C THR A 93 -10.65 3.37 -5.61
N GLU A 94 -10.68 4.53 -4.96
CA GLU A 94 -10.11 4.76 -3.63
C GLU A 94 -10.82 3.93 -2.54
N SER A 95 -12.15 3.73 -2.68
CA SER A 95 -12.91 2.85 -1.80
C SER A 95 -12.47 1.39 -1.92
N PHE A 96 -12.25 0.89 -3.14
CA PHE A 96 -11.77 -0.49 -3.34
C PHE A 96 -10.31 -0.69 -2.93
N ALA A 97 -9.48 0.35 -3.02
CA ALA A 97 -8.09 0.33 -2.54
C ALA A 97 -7.96 0.12 -1.02
N GLN A 98 -9.02 0.37 -0.26
CA GLN A 98 -9.09 0.15 1.19
C GLN A 98 -9.67 -1.22 1.58
N SER A 99 -10.00 -2.07 0.59
CA SER A 99 -10.56 -3.39 0.82
C SER A 99 -9.47 -4.40 1.22
N ASP A 100 -9.73 -5.23 2.23
CA ASP A 100 -8.84 -6.33 2.63
C ASP A 100 -9.02 -7.59 1.75
N THR A 101 -9.44 -7.39 0.50
CA THR A 101 -9.81 -8.49 -0.39
C THR A 101 -8.57 -9.23 -0.89
N GLU A 102 -8.46 -10.50 -0.50
CA GLU A 102 -7.42 -11.42 -1.01
C GLU A 102 -7.87 -12.20 -2.26
N THR A 103 -9.16 -12.18 -2.57
CA THR A 103 -9.73 -13.00 -3.66
C THR A 103 -9.66 -12.25 -4.99
N ALA A 104 -8.89 -12.77 -5.95
CA ALA A 104 -8.77 -12.15 -7.28
C ALA A 104 -10.09 -12.10 -8.07
N ASP A 105 -11.04 -12.98 -7.76
CA ASP A 105 -12.37 -13.02 -8.37
C ASP A 105 -13.41 -12.11 -7.68
N ALA A 106 -13.00 -11.33 -6.68
CA ALA A 106 -13.90 -10.43 -5.99
C ALA A 106 -14.46 -9.35 -6.93
N PRO A 107 -15.72 -8.93 -6.77
CA PRO A 107 -16.32 -7.86 -7.56
C PRO A 107 -15.48 -6.57 -7.63
N GLU A 108 -14.86 -6.19 -6.50
CA GLU A 108 -13.99 -5.03 -6.35
C GLU A 108 -12.75 -5.14 -7.24
N VAL A 109 -12.12 -6.32 -7.28
CA VAL A 109 -10.95 -6.57 -8.14
C VAL A 109 -11.36 -6.48 -9.61
N ARG A 110 -12.51 -7.03 -10.00
CA ARG A 110 -13.02 -6.93 -11.39
C ARG A 110 -13.34 -5.49 -11.78
N ALA A 111 -13.87 -4.70 -10.84
CA ALA A 111 -14.12 -3.28 -11.04
C ALA A 111 -12.80 -2.52 -11.23
N LEU A 112 -11.79 -2.76 -10.39
CA LEU A 112 -10.46 -2.16 -10.53
C LEU A 112 -9.78 -2.54 -11.86
N LEU A 113 -9.88 -3.80 -12.30
CA LEU A 113 -9.39 -4.22 -13.62
C LEU A 113 -10.07 -3.46 -14.79
N THR A 114 -11.31 -3.00 -14.59
CA THR A 114 -12.03 -2.17 -15.56
C THR A 114 -11.54 -0.72 -15.48
N LEU A 115 -11.42 -0.17 -14.27
CA LEU A 115 -11.00 1.21 -14.00
C LEU A 115 -9.52 1.47 -14.33
N ALA A 116 -8.67 0.43 -14.36
CA ALA A 116 -7.31 0.52 -14.88
C ALA A 116 -7.24 0.87 -16.38
N ARG A 117 -8.37 0.81 -17.09
CA ARG A 117 -8.53 1.23 -18.50
C ARG A 117 -9.48 2.42 -18.67
N ASP A 118 -9.70 3.17 -17.60
CA ASP A 118 -10.55 4.35 -17.63
C ASP A 118 -10.01 5.44 -18.58
N ALA A 119 -10.90 6.28 -19.10
CA ALA A 119 -10.49 7.39 -19.96
C ALA A 119 -9.72 8.47 -19.17
N GLU A 120 -10.00 8.63 -17.88
CA GLU A 120 -9.34 9.63 -17.02
C GLU A 120 -8.06 9.05 -16.40
N PRO A 121 -6.87 9.64 -16.64
CA PRO A 121 -5.61 9.14 -16.10
C PRO A 121 -5.60 9.00 -14.57
N ARG A 122 -6.23 9.93 -13.85
CA ARG A 122 -6.28 9.90 -12.39
C ARG A 122 -7.05 8.68 -11.85
N VAL A 123 -8.07 8.23 -12.57
CA VAL A 123 -8.81 6.99 -12.26
C VAL A 123 -7.96 5.76 -12.56
N ARG A 124 -7.28 5.73 -13.72
CA ARG A 124 -6.35 4.64 -14.07
C ARG A 124 -5.24 4.49 -13.03
N ARG A 125 -4.60 5.59 -12.63
CA ARG A 125 -3.51 5.61 -11.66
C ARG A 125 -3.93 5.00 -10.34
N TRP A 126 -5.06 5.43 -9.78
CA TRP A 126 -5.59 4.86 -8.54
C TRP A 126 -5.94 3.38 -8.67
N ALA A 127 -6.42 2.93 -9.82
CA ALA A 127 -6.76 1.53 -10.03
C ALA A 127 -5.52 0.65 -10.14
N VAL A 128 -4.49 1.13 -10.83
CA VAL A 128 -3.18 0.48 -10.95
C VAL A 128 -2.48 0.43 -9.58
N PHE A 129 -2.48 1.54 -8.84
CA PHE A 129 -1.99 1.58 -7.46
C PHE A 129 -2.72 0.58 -6.56
N ALA A 130 -4.06 0.52 -6.64
CA ALA A 130 -4.84 -0.42 -5.85
C ALA A 130 -4.48 -1.88 -6.16
N LEU A 131 -4.41 -2.23 -7.44
CA LEU A 131 -4.07 -3.59 -7.88
C LEU A 131 -2.60 -3.96 -7.62
N GLY A 132 -1.69 -3.00 -7.78
CA GLY A 132 -0.24 -3.17 -7.66
C GLY A 132 0.24 -3.23 -6.22
N SER A 133 -0.25 -2.31 -5.38
CA SER A 133 0.39 -1.96 -4.10
C SER A 133 -0.53 -2.06 -2.89
N GLN A 134 -1.85 -2.02 -3.08
CA GLN A 134 -2.81 -2.06 -1.96
C GLN A 134 -3.42 -3.44 -1.72
N LEU A 135 -3.78 -4.14 -2.80
CA LEU A 135 -4.50 -5.40 -2.69
C LEU A 135 -3.55 -6.61 -2.72
N PRO A 136 -3.70 -7.55 -1.76
CA PRO A 136 -2.94 -8.79 -1.78
C PRO A 136 -3.42 -9.78 -2.85
N ALA A 137 -4.56 -9.51 -3.49
CA ALA A 137 -5.16 -10.35 -4.53
C ALA A 137 -4.21 -10.56 -5.71
N TYR A 138 -3.98 -11.81 -6.10
CA TYR A 138 -3.05 -12.15 -7.18
C TYR A 138 -3.74 -12.96 -8.27
N SER A 139 -3.60 -12.54 -9.53
CA SER A 139 -3.96 -13.35 -10.68
C SER A 139 -3.15 -12.99 -11.93
N PRO A 140 -3.12 -13.87 -12.95
CA PRO A 140 -2.56 -13.55 -14.26
C PRO A 140 -3.18 -12.30 -14.90
N GLU A 141 -4.47 -12.05 -14.67
CA GLU A 141 -5.19 -10.89 -15.21
C GLU A 141 -4.72 -9.59 -14.59
N ILE A 142 -4.50 -9.56 -13.27
CA ILE A 142 -3.91 -8.40 -12.58
C ILE A 142 -2.53 -8.12 -13.16
N ARG A 143 -1.67 -9.15 -13.26
CA ARG A 143 -0.34 -9.00 -13.87
C ARG A 143 -0.43 -8.47 -15.30
N ALA A 144 -1.35 -9.01 -16.11
CA ALA A 144 -1.51 -8.59 -17.51
C ALA A 144 -1.92 -7.11 -17.62
N VAL A 145 -2.83 -6.64 -16.75
CA VAL A 145 -3.20 -5.22 -16.69
C VAL A 145 -2.02 -4.34 -16.29
N LEU A 146 -1.24 -4.73 -15.28
CA LEU A 146 -0.05 -3.96 -14.90
C LEU A 146 0.97 -3.88 -16.06
N HIS A 147 1.18 -4.98 -16.81
CA HIS A 147 2.02 -4.95 -18.03
C HIS A 147 1.45 -4.05 -19.13
N GLU A 148 0.13 -4.00 -19.31
CA GLU A 148 -0.54 -3.08 -20.25
C GLU A 148 -0.27 -1.61 -19.87
N CYS A 149 -0.37 -1.30 -18.58
CA CYS A 149 -0.16 0.05 -18.04
C CYS A 149 1.30 0.53 -18.10
N LEU A 150 2.29 -0.33 -18.34
CA LEU A 150 3.67 0.09 -18.60
C LEU A 150 3.80 1.01 -19.83
N GLY A 151 2.86 0.92 -20.78
CA GLY A 151 2.80 1.75 -21.97
C GLY A 151 1.75 2.86 -21.91
N ASP A 152 1.27 3.22 -20.71
CA ASP A 152 0.29 4.29 -20.54
C ASP A 152 0.85 5.64 -21.02
N GLU A 153 -0.03 6.51 -21.51
CA GLU A 153 0.35 7.86 -21.95
C GLU A 153 0.64 8.80 -20.78
N ASP A 154 0.08 8.50 -19.61
CA ASP A 154 0.33 9.21 -18.37
C ASP A 154 1.50 8.54 -17.61
N PRO A 155 2.60 9.26 -17.36
CA PRO A 155 3.78 8.69 -16.72
C PRO A 155 3.51 8.21 -15.29
N GLU A 156 2.59 8.84 -14.54
CA GLU A 156 2.28 8.41 -13.17
C GLU A 156 1.60 7.02 -13.20
N VAL A 157 0.79 6.73 -14.22
CA VAL A 157 0.17 5.40 -14.38
C VAL A 157 1.22 4.34 -14.71
N ALA A 158 2.18 4.67 -15.58
CA ALA A 158 3.27 3.76 -15.95
C ALA A 158 4.21 3.49 -14.77
N GLU A 159 4.52 4.50 -13.95
CA GLU A 159 5.35 4.37 -12.74
C GLU A 159 4.68 3.49 -11.68
N GLU A 160 3.37 3.68 -11.44
CA GLU A 160 2.58 2.80 -10.55
C GLU A 160 2.55 1.36 -11.06
N ALA A 161 2.50 1.16 -12.38
CA ALA A 161 2.56 -0.17 -12.98
C ALA A 161 3.93 -0.84 -12.79
N VAL A 162 5.02 -0.07 -12.91
CA VAL A 162 6.38 -0.54 -12.61
C VAL A 162 6.49 -0.97 -11.16
N LEU A 163 6.03 -0.14 -10.22
CA LEU A 163 6.04 -0.47 -8.80
C LEU A 163 5.18 -1.70 -8.50
N GLY A 164 3.96 -1.77 -9.02
CA GLY A 164 3.05 -2.89 -8.82
C GLY A 164 3.59 -4.23 -9.34
N LEU A 165 4.36 -4.22 -10.44
CA LEU A 165 5.06 -5.40 -10.96
C LEU A 165 6.27 -5.76 -10.09
N ALA A 166 7.05 -4.78 -9.63
CA ALA A 166 8.16 -4.97 -8.70
C ALA A 166 7.69 -5.60 -7.37
N HIS A 167 6.63 -5.05 -6.78
CA HIS A 167 5.90 -5.56 -5.63
C HIS A 167 5.45 -7.02 -5.79
N ARG A 168 5.17 -7.44 -7.03
CA ARG A 168 4.82 -8.82 -7.39
C ARG A 168 6.01 -9.69 -7.78
N HIS A 169 7.24 -9.17 -7.60
CA HIS A 169 8.50 -9.78 -8.00
C HIS A 169 8.51 -10.25 -9.47
N ASP A 170 7.84 -9.50 -10.35
CA ASP A 170 7.86 -9.76 -11.78
C ASP A 170 9.12 -9.13 -12.39
N SER A 171 10.18 -9.92 -12.50
CA SER A 171 11.47 -9.46 -13.02
C SER A 171 11.44 -9.05 -14.49
N ALA A 172 10.35 -9.31 -15.22
CA ALA A 172 10.21 -8.86 -16.61
C ALA A 172 10.13 -7.33 -16.74
N VAL A 173 9.84 -6.61 -15.65
CA VAL A 173 9.82 -5.14 -15.63
C VAL A 173 11.21 -4.50 -15.53
N LEU A 174 12.26 -5.29 -15.26
CA LEU A 174 13.60 -4.80 -14.99
C LEU A 174 14.18 -3.91 -16.12
N PRO A 175 14.03 -4.22 -17.41
CA PRO A 175 14.52 -3.34 -18.48
C PRO A 175 13.87 -1.96 -18.42
N GLN A 176 12.54 -1.90 -18.27
CA GLN A 176 11.77 -0.65 -18.20
C GLN A 176 12.16 0.16 -16.95
N LEU A 177 12.30 -0.50 -15.80
CA LEU A 177 12.75 0.16 -14.58
C LEU A 177 14.16 0.75 -14.74
N ASN A 178 15.07 0.02 -15.39
CA ASN A 178 16.43 0.51 -15.64
C ASN A 178 16.43 1.71 -16.60
N ASP A 179 15.61 1.68 -17.65
CA ASP A 179 15.45 2.80 -18.58
C ASP A 179 14.93 4.05 -17.85
N LEU A 180 13.91 3.91 -16.99
CA LEU A 180 13.40 5.01 -16.15
C LEU A 180 14.47 5.62 -15.23
N LEU A 181 15.29 4.78 -14.59
CA LEU A 181 16.39 5.25 -13.75
C LEU A 181 17.44 6.01 -14.58
N ILE A 182 17.76 5.54 -15.80
CA ILE A 182 18.70 6.22 -16.70
C ILE A 182 18.13 7.57 -17.14
N GLU A 183 16.88 7.62 -17.59
CA GLU A 183 16.21 8.86 -18.00
C GLU A 183 16.13 9.87 -16.85
N ALA A 184 15.82 9.41 -15.63
CA ALA A 184 15.80 10.24 -14.43
C ALA A 184 17.20 10.77 -14.06
N ALA A 185 18.24 9.95 -14.19
CA ALA A 185 19.63 10.36 -13.95
C ALA A 185 20.08 11.43 -14.96
N GLU A 186 19.73 11.25 -16.24
CA GLU A 186 20.00 12.24 -17.28
C GLU A 186 19.25 13.55 -17.01
N ALA A 187 17.99 13.50 -16.60
CA ALA A 187 17.21 14.69 -16.23
C ALA A 187 17.83 15.43 -15.02
N ALA A 188 18.22 14.69 -13.98
CA ALA A 188 18.84 15.22 -12.78
C ALA A 188 20.17 15.95 -13.08
N ALA A 189 20.99 15.40 -13.98
CA ALA A 189 22.24 16.02 -14.45
C ALA A 189 22.01 17.39 -15.12
N HIS A 190 20.82 17.62 -15.68
CA HIS A 190 20.41 18.89 -16.28
C HIS A 190 19.69 19.84 -15.29
N GLY A 191 19.80 19.57 -13.98
CA GLY A 191 19.19 20.37 -12.91
C GLY A 191 17.68 20.18 -12.78
N ARG A 192 17.14 19.10 -13.37
CA ARG A 192 15.71 18.79 -13.36
C ARG A 192 15.48 17.51 -12.55
N THR A 193 15.13 17.74 -11.29
CA THR A 193 14.39 16.81 -10.42
C THR A 193 15.18 15.61 -9.88
N ARG A 194 14.72 15.12 -8.72
CA ARG A 194 15.13 13.85 -8.12
C ARG A 194 14.43 12.69 -8.85
N PRO A 195 14.96 11.45 -8.80
CA PRO A 195 14.24 10.28 -9.27
C PRO A 195 12.92 10.15 -8.51
N ASP A 196 11.88 9.70 -9.20
CA ASP A 196 10.57 9.46 -8.60
C ASP A 196 10.67 8.38 -7.50
N SER A 197 9.91 8.56 -6.41
CA SER A 197 9.96 7.66 -5.26
C SER A 197 9.49 6.24 -5.59
N LEU A 198 8.51 6.09 -6.47
CA LEU A 198 8.00 4.78 -6.90
C LEU A 198 9.07 4.01 -7.67
N THR A 199 9.85 4.71 -8.50
CA THR A 199 10.96 4.11 -9.27
C THR A 199 12.06 3.61 -8.34
N LEU A 200 12.46 4.39 -7.34
CA LEU A 200 13.45 3.98 -6.34
C LEU A 200 12.95 2.82 -5.47
N GLU A 201 11.68 2.86 -5.06
CA GLU A 201 11.05 1.78 -4.30
C GLU A 201 10.99 0.49 -5.13
N ALA A 202 10.60 0.56 -6.39
CA ALA A 202 10.59 -0.59 -7.30
C ALA A 202 11.99 -1.22 -7.43
N ALA A 203 13.03 -0.39 -7.53
CA ALA A 203 14.42 -0.84 -7.54
C ALA A 203 14.82 -1.52 -6.22
N ALA A 204 14.41 -0.96 -5.08
CA ALA A 204 14.66 -1.55 -3.78
C ALA A 204 13.98 -2.91 -3.63
N VAL A 205 12.69 -3.01 -3.99
CA VAL A 205 11.90 -4.24 -3.86
C VAL A 205 12.41 -5.36 -4.78
N LEU A 206 12.80 -5.03 -6.02
CA LEU A 206 13.40 -6.00 -6.93
C LEU A 206 14.83 -6.40 -6.51
N GLY A 207 15.62 -5.42 -6.06
CA GLY A 207 16.97 -5.64 -5.54
C GLY A 207 17.94 -6.26 -6.54
N HIS A 208 17.76 -5.99 -7.84
CA HIS A 208 18.61 -6.58 -8.89
C HIS A 208 19.91 -5.77 -9.10
N PRO A 209 21.08 -6.43 -9.13
CA PRO A 209 22.38 -5.73 -9.23
C PRO A 209 22.58 -5.00 -10.56
N GLU A 210 21.80 -5.34 -11.59
CA GLU A 210 21.80 -4.67 -12.89
C GLU A 210 21.39 -3.20 -12.82
N LEU A 211 20.68 -2.80 -11.75
CA LEU A 211 20.22 -1.42 -11.51
C LEU A 211 21.31 -0.52 -10.89
N LEU A 212 22.38 -1.11 -10.32
CA LEU A 212 23.43 -0.37 -9.60
C LEU A 212 24.12 0.71 -10.44
N PRO A 213 24.45 0.49 -11.74
CA PRO A 213 25.05 1.54 -12.56
C PRO A 213 24.17 2.78 -12.70
N ALA A 214 22.86 2.61 -12.92
CA ALA A 214 21.93 3.74 -13.03
C ALA A 214 21.73 4.43 -11.67
N LEU A 215 21.61 3.65 -10.58
CA LEU A 215 21.48 4.18 -9.23
C LEU A 215 22.71 4.99 -8.76
N ALA A 216 23.91 4.67 -9.26
CA ALA A 216 25.15 5.34 -8.90
C ALA A 216 25.25 6.79 -9.41
N GLU A 217 24.40 7.19 -10.36
CA GLU A 217 24.37 8.55 -10.91
C GLU A 217 23.62 9.54 -10.00
N PHE A 218 22.89 9.05 -8.99
CA PHE A 218 22.16 9.88 -8.03
C PHE A 218 22.95 10.19 -6.76
N ASP A 219 22.49 11.18 -5.98
CA ASP A 219 23.09 11.52 -4.69
C ASP A 219 22.89 10.37 -3.68
N PRO A 220 23.96 9.73 -3.17
CA PRO A 220 23.85 8.65 -2.19
C PRO A 220 23.37 9.13 -0.82
N ALA A 221 23.27 10.44 -0.58
CA ALA A 221 22.64 10.99 0.61
C ALA A 221 21.11 11.00 0.53
N ASP A 222 20.51 10.79 -0.65
CA ASP A 222 19.07 10.61 -0.78
C ASP A 222 18.68 9.25 -0.16
N PRO A 223 17.74 9.21 0.81
CA PRO A 223 17.36 7.98 1.48
C PRO A 223 16.85 6.88 0.55
N GLY A 224 16.06 7.23 -0.47
CA GLY A 224 15.50 6.24 -1.39
C GLY A 224 16.57 5.65 -2.31
N VAL A 225 17.54 6.46 -2.73
CA VAL A 225 18.72 5.99 -3.48
C VAL A 225 19.56 5.06 -2.60
N ALA A 226 19.83 5.45 -1.36
CA ALA A 226 20.63 4.64 -0.44
C ALA A 226 19.99 3.28 -0.16
N GLU A 227 18.66 3.24 -0.02
CA GLU A 227 17.88 2.02 0.16
C GLU A 227 17.92 1.14 -1.09
N ALA A 228 17.62 1.69 -2.26
CA ALA A 228 17.68 0.96 -3.53
C ALA A 228 19.07 0.37 -3.80
N VAL A 229 20.14 1.16 -3.58
CA VAL A 229 21.53 0.68 -3.70
C VAL A 229 21.82 -0.43 -2.70
N ALA A 230 21.37 -0.30 -1.45
CA ALA A 230 21.59 -1.34 -0.44
C ALA A 230 20.88 -2.65 -0.79
N ALA A 231 19.66 -2.57 -1.33
CA ALA A 231 18.90 -3.72 -1.75
C ALA A 231 19.43 -4.36 -3.06
N CYS A 232 20.05 -3.58 -3.94
CA CYS A 232 20.64 -4.08 -5.19
C CYS A 232 22.08 -4.61 -5.04
N ASP A 233 22.79 -4.29 -3.95
CA ASP A 233 24.16 -4.72 -3.69
C ASP A 233 24.21 -6.20 -3.21
N PRO A 234 24.78 -7.13 -4.00
CA PRO A 234 24.83 -8.54 -3.63
C PRO A 234 25.57 -8.82 -2.32
N ALA A 235 26.63 -8.06 -2.03
CA ALA A 235 27.41 -8.25 -0.81
C ALA A 235 26.62 -7.80 0.42
N ARG A 236 25.86 -6.72 0.32
CA ARG A 236 24.96 -6.28 1.40
C ARG A 236 23.80 -7.25 1.60
N ARG A 237 23.23 -7.79 0.53
CA ARG A 237 22.18 -8.83 0.62
C ARG A 237 22.70 -10.10 1.31
N GLU A 238 23.89 -10.55 0.94
CA GLU A 238 24.53 -11.73 1.54
C GLU A 238 24.82 -11.48 3.03
N GLN A 239 25.33 -10.29 3.38
CA GLN A 239 25.57 -9.91 4.77
C GLN A 239 24.25 -9.85 5.57
N LEU A 240 23.20 -9.24 5.03
CA LEU A 240 21.89 -9.17 5.70
C LEU A 240 21.31 -10.57 5.93
N ALA A 241 21.43 -11.47 4.95
CA ALA A 241 20.97 -12.85 5.10
C ALA A 241 21.78 -13.59 6.18
N ALA A 242 23.10 -13.39 6.24
CA ALA A 242 23.97 -13.96 7.27
C ALA A 242 23.61 -13.42 8.66
N ASP A 243 23.42 -12.11 8.80
CA ASP A 243 23.04 -11.45 10.04
C ASP A 243 21.68 -11.94 10.54
N ALA A 244 20.68 -12.01 9.65
CA ALA A 244 19.35 -12.50 9.97
C ALA A 244 19.37 -13.96 10.45
N TRP A 245 20.17 -14.81 9.78
CA TRP A 245 20.35 -16.20 10.18
C TRP A 245 21.02 -16.34 11.54
N GLN A 246 22.12 -15.62 11.77
CA GLN A 246 22.85 -15.63 13.04
C GLN A 246 21.98 -15.14 14.20
N LEU A 247 21.16 -14.10 13.96
CA LEU A 247 20.21 -13.59 14.95
C LEU A 247 19.21 -14.66 15.39
N VAL A 248 18.55 -15.34 14.44
CA VAL A 248 17.59 -16.41 14.76
C VAL A 248 18.26 -17.58 15.46
N GLU A 249 19.44 -17.97 15.01
CA GLU A 249 20.20 -19.06 15.64
C GLU A 249 20.57 -18.72 17.09
N ALA A 250 21.11 -17.52 17.33
CA ALA A 250 21.45 -17.04 18.67
C ALA A 250 20.21 -16.94 19.57
N LEU A 251 19.09 -16.46 19.03
CA LEU A 251 17.84 -16.37 19.77
C LEU A 251 17.29 -17.77 20.11
N HIS A 252 17.29 -18.71 19.16
CA HIS A 252 16.83 -20.07 19.39
C HIS A 252 17.69 -20.80 20.45
N GLN A 253 19.00 -20.61 20.44
CA GLN A 253 19.90 -21.19 21.45
C GLN A 253 19.59 -20.68 22.87
N ARG A 254 19.16 -19.42 23.01
CA ARG A 254 18.91 -18.77 24.31
C ARG A 254 17.46 -18.87 24.77
N ARG A 255 16.52 -18.80 23.83
CA ARG A 255 15.07 -18.74 24.01
C ARG A 255 14.36 -19.66 23.00
N PRO A 256 14.56 -20.98 23.09
CA PRO A 256 13.92 -21.93 22.19
C PRO A 256 12.39 -21.94 22.33
N ASP A 257 11.86 -21.36 23.42
CA ASP A 257 10.43 -21.18 23.68
C ASP A 257 9.76 -20.16 22.75
N LEU A 258 10.54 -19.23 22.16
CA LEU A 258 9.99 -18.15 21.36
C LEU A 258 9.63 -18.55 19.93
N ASP A 259 10.15 -19.67 19.41
CA ASP A 259 9.90 -20.15 18.02
C ASP A 259 10.00 -19.01 16.96
N ALA A 260 11.02 -18.16 17.11
CA ALA A 260 11.18 -16.96 16.29
C ALA A 260 11.39 -17.31 14.80
N THR A 261 10.78 -16.51 13.93
CA THR A 261 10.82 -16.70 12.47
C THR A 261 11.33 -15.45 11.77
N LEU A 262 11.97 -15.64 10.61
CA LEU A 262 12.22 -14.54 9.68
C LEU A 262 11.07 -14.43 8.70
N CYS A 263 10.61 -13.22 8.46
CA CYS A 263 9.64 -12.91 7.43
C CYS A 263 10.00 -11.61 6.73
N SER A 264 9.67 -11.50 5.46
CA SER A 264 9.61 -10.22 4.76
C SER A 264 8.15 -9.83 4.61
N GLU A 265 7.86 -8.56 4.81
CA GLU A 265 6.52 -8.05 4.53
C GLU A 265 6.32 -7.98 3.01
N ARG A 266 5.06 -8.07 2.59
CA ARG A 266 4.76 -7.89 1.16
C ARG A 266 5.16 -6.47 0.78
N PHE A 267 5.73 -6.33 -0.41
CA PHE A 267 6.04 -5.03 -1.01
C PHE A 267 7.19 -4.26 -0.35
N THR A 268 7.96 -4.89 0.55
CA THR A 268 9.14 -4.28 1.15
C THR A 268 10.40 -5.14 0.92
N PRO A 269 11.58 -4.52 0.80
CA PRO A 269 12.85 -5.24 0.77
C PRO A 269 13.30 -5.73 2.16
N ASP A 270 12.57 -5.35 3.21
CA ASP A 270 12.97 -5.56 4.59
C ASP A 270 12.82 -7.01 5.06
N VAL A 271 13.76 -7.43 5.91
CA VAL A 271 13.71 -8.69 6.63
C VAL A 271 13.41 -8.39 8.10
N HIS A 272 12.37 -9.03 8.62
CA HIS A 272 11.91 -8.89 9.98
C HIS A 272 12.05 -10.19 10.76
N LEU A 273 12.38 -10.07 12.04
CA LEU A 273 12.24 -11.12 13.03
C LEU A 273 10.83 -11.01 13.65
N ARG A 274 10.03 -12.06 13.48
CA ARG A 274 8.69 -12.18 14.06
C ARG A 274 8.68 -13.25 15.13
N LEU A 275 8.14 -12.89 16.29
CA LEU A 275 7.85 -13.84 17.36
C LEU A 275 6.41 -14.34 17.19
N PRO A 276 6.15 -15.66 17.26
CA PRO A 276 4.80 -16.22 17.21
C PRO A 276 3.98 -15.95 18.48
N GLY A 277 2.73 -15.51 18.27
CA GLY A 277 1.70 -15.38 19.31
C GLY A 277 0.57 -14.42 18.91
N ALA A 278 -0.04 -13.74 19.90
CA ALA A 278 -1.17 -12.84 19.68
C ALA A 278 -0.82 -11.69 18.70
N PRO A 279 -1.81 -11.12 17.98
CA PRO A 279 -1.59 -10.14 16.91
C PRO A 279 -0.80 -8.88 17.28
N ASP A 280 -0.67 -8.55 18.57
CA ASP A 280 0.09 -7.39 19.07
C ASP A 280 1.56 -7.70 19.44
N GLN A 281 2.12 -8.81 18.95
CA GLN A 281 3.51 -9.15 19.25
C GLN A 281 4.52 -8.28 18.47
N PRO A 282 5.69 -8.01 19.07
CA PRO A 282 6.70 -7.15 18.45
C PRO A 282 7.29 -7.80 17.19
N VAL A 283 7.40 -6.98 16.14
CA VAL A 283 8.11 -7.30 14.90
C VAL A 283 9.36 -6.43 14.85
N TYR A 284 10.53 -7.06 14.66
CA TYR A 284 11.81 -6.35 14.68
C TYR A 284 12.40 -6.29 13.27
N SER A 285 12.67 -5.08 12.75
CA SER A 285 13.51 -4.93 11.55
C SER A 285 14.93 -5.43 11.86
N VAL A 286 15.39 -6.45 11.14
CA VAL A 286 16.72 -7.05 11.35
C VAL A 286 17.82 -6.01 11.14
N VAL A 287 17.69 -5.18 10.10
CA VAL A 287 18.65 -4.11 9.81
C VAL A 287 18.77 -3.13 10.98
N HIS A 288 17.64 -2.67 11.53
CA HIS A 288 17.66 -1.73 12.66
C HIS A 288 18.17 -2.37 13.94
N LEU A 289 17.78 -3.62 14.20
CA LEU A 289 18.22 -4.36 15.38
C LEU A 289 19.73 -4.59 15.36
N MET A 290 20.26 -5.08 14.24
CA MET A 290 21.69 -5.32 14.06
C MET A 290 22.49 -4.02 14.12
N ARG A 291 21.98 -2.91 13.56
CA ARG A 291 22.61 -1.59 13.68
C ARG A 291 22.71 -1.14 15.14
N ARG A 292 21.64 -1.28 15.93
CA ARG A 292 21.65 -0.95 17.37
C ARG A 292 22.60 -1.85 18.16
N ALA A 293 22.76 -3.09 17.72
CA ALA A 293 23.65 -4.08 18.30
C ALA A 293 25.10 -4.00 17.78
N ALA A 294 25.45 -2.98 16.99
CA ALA A 294 26.78 -2.85 16.37
C ALA A 294 27.22 -4.11 15.60
N ALA A 295 26.27 -4.75 14.90
CA ALA A 295 26.42 -6.00 14.16
C ALA A 295 26.82 -7.24 15.00
N ASP A 296 26.57 -7.22 16.31
CA ASP A 296 26.73 -8.38 17.19
C ASP A 296 25.38 -9.10 17.41
N PRO A 297 25.19 -10.34 16.93
CA PRO A 297 23.97 -11.11 17.13
C PRO A 297 23.63 -11.34 18.61
N ALA A 298 24.62 -11.49 19.50
CA ALA A 298 24.36 -11.71 20.92
C ALA A 298 23.78 -10.45 21.58
N ALA A 299 24.32 -9.28 21.26
CA ALA A 299 23.79 -7.99 21.70
C ALA A 299 22.41 -7.71 21.08
N ALA A 300 22.15 -8.15 19.85
CA ALA A 300 20.83 -8.06 19.23
C ALA A 300 19.78 -8.91 19.97
N VAL A 301 20.15 -10.12 20.39
CA VAL A 301 19.29 -10.97 21.23
C VAL A 301 19.03 -10.32 22.60
N ASP A 302 20.02 -9.67 23.21
CA ASP A 302 19.81 -8.93 24.46
C ASP A 302 18.77 -7.82 24.32
N LEU A 303 18.75 -7.13 23.16
CA LEU A 303 17.73 -6.12 22.87
C LEU A 303 16.33 -6.73 22.74
N VAL A 304 16.20 -7.89 22.07
CA VAL A 304 14.92 -8.60 21.95
C VAL A 304 14.44 -9.10 23.31
N ASP A 305 15.32 -9.72 24.11
CA ASP A 305 14.99 -10.21 25.45
C ASP A 305 14.54 -9.09 26.39
N ALA A 306 15.12 -7.89 26.28
CA ALA A 306 14.77 -6.75 27.11
C ALA A 306 13.32 -6.26 26.89
N ASP A 307 12.77 -6.49 25.70
CA ASP A 307 11.40 -6.09 25.34
C ASP A 307 10.36 -7.16 25.73
N LEU A 308 10.79 -8.36 26.14
CA LEU A 308 9.92 -9.49 26.42
C LEU A 308 9.75 -9.74 27.92
N PRO A 309 8.57 -10.24 28.36
CA PRO A 309 8.39 -10.71 29.73
C PRO A 309 9.35 -11.88 30.03
N ALA A 310 9.80 -11.97 31.28
CA ALA A 310 10.73 -13.00 31.72
C ALA A 310 10.21 -14.40 31.36
N ALA A 311 11.12 -15.26 30.88
CA ALA A 311 10.81 -16.63 30.48
C ALA A 311 10.07 -17.37 31.60
N ARG A 312 8.94 -17.99 31.27
CA ARG A 312 8.23 -18.86 32.22
C ARG A 312 9.02 -20.15 32.37
N SER A 313 9.60 -20.33 33.56
CA SER A 313 10.33 -21.53 34.00
C SER A 313 9.47 -22.78 34.01
#